data_AF-A0A7C5GII9-F1
#
_entry.id   AF-A0A7C5GII9-F1
#
_cell.length_a   1.000
_cell.length_b   1.000
_cell.length_c   1.000
_cell.angle_alpha   90.00
_cell.angle_beta   90.00
_cell.angle_gamma   90.00
#
_symmetry.space_group_name_H-M   'P 1'
#
loop_
_entity.id
_entity.type
_entity.pdbx_description
1 polymer ?
#
loop_
_entity_poly.entity_id
_entity_poly.type
_entity_poly.pdbx_seq_one_letter_code
_entity_poly.pdbx_strand_id
1 'polypeptide(L)'
;MQTHTQLRRLGLFDARVPRYTSYPTAPQFSPRVTSGHLAQWIEEIEPGSSVSLYLHVPFCRNLCWFCACRTQGTATAEPVGGYLETVKEEIALVARHLPEDVRIEHLHWGGGTPTLMTPEMILDMAGAIFGLAPLDEGAQFSVEIDPNEIDAPRLEALARAGMTRASIGVQDFD
;
A
#
# COMPACT_ATOMS: atom_id res chain seq x y z
N MET A 1 -15.22 36.05 20.37
CA MET A 1 -16.63 35.59 20.36
C MET A 1 -17.24 35.54 18.95
N GLN A 2 -16.92 36.47 18.03
CA GLN A 2 -17.43 36.42 16.63
C GLN A 2 -16.94 35.21 15.82
N THR A 3 -15.69 34.77 16.02
CA THR A 3 -15.10 33.62 15.31
C THR A 3 -15.86 32.31 15.57
N HIS A 4 -16.31 32.08 16.81
CA HIS A 4 -17.06 30.87 17.16
C HIS A 4 -18.44 30.84 16.48
N THR A 5 -19.09 31.99 16.32
CA THR A 5 -20.38 32.11 15.61
C THR A 5 -20.25 31.83 14.12
N GLN A 6 -19.17 32.29 13.49
CA GLN A 6 -18.88 32.02 12.08
C GLN A 6 -18.60 30.54 11.82
N LEU A 7 -17.77 29.90 12.65
CA LEU A 7 -17.43 28.49 12.51
C LEU A 7 -18.63 27.57 12.75
N ARG A 8 -19.53 27.91 13.70
CA ARG A 8 -20.83 27.24 13.86
C ARG A 8 -21.73 27.39 12.65
N ARG A 9 -21.82 28.59 12.06
CA ARG A 9 -22.62 28.83 10.85
C ARG A 9 -22.12 28.00 9.65
N LEU A 10 -20.83 27.76 9.58
CA LEU A 10 -20.21 26.90 8.56
C LEU A 10 -20.33 25.40 8.88
N GLY A 11 -21.04 25.04 9.96
CA GLY A 11 -21.29 23.66 10.34
C GLY A 11 -20.07 22.94 10.91
N LEU A 12 -18.97 23.63 11.23
CA LEU A 12 -17.72 22.98 11.64
C LEU A 12 -17.86 22.09 12.88
N PHE A 13 -18.84 22.37 13.75
CA PHE A 13 -19.05 21.63 14.99
C PHE A 13 -20.15 20.56 14.90
N ASP A 14 -21.03 20.62 13.89
CA ASP A 14 -22.23 19.79 13.81
C ASP A 14 -22.31 18.97 12.51
N ALA A 15 -21.54 19.34 11.48
CA ALA A 15 -21.55 18.68 10.19
C ALA A 15 -20.73 17.39 10.23
N ARG A 16 -21.39 16.25 10.03
CA ARG A 16 -20.75 14.97 9.75
C ARG A 16 -20.28 14.95 8.30
N VAL A 17 -19.11 15.53 8.05
CA VAL A 17 -18.48 15.50 6.72
C VAL A 17 -17.70 14.20 6.53
N PRO A 18 -17.72 13.60 5.33
CA PRO A 18 -16.91 12.43 5.07
C PRO A 18 -15.43 12.81 5.04
N ARG A 19 -14.56 11.88 5.44
CA ARG A 19 -13.13 12.00 5.18
C ARG A 19 -12.91 11.80 3.68
N TYR A 20 -12.52 12.87 2.98
CA TYR A 20 -12.28 12.83 1.54
C TYR A 20 -10.92 12.20 1.21
N THR A 21 -10.83 10.88 1.36
CA THR A 21 -9.70 10.08 0.85
C THR A 21 -9.83 9.77 -0.64
N SER A 22 -11.07 9.76 -1.15
CA SER A 22 -11.43 9.56 -2.56
C SER A 22 -12.82 10.17 -2.82
N TYR A 23 -13.20 10.29 -4.10
CA TYR A 23 -14.57 10.61 -4.49
C TYR A 23 -15.04 9.69 -5.64
N PRO A 24 -16.17 8.98 -5.48
CA PRO A 24 -16.96 8.82 -4.26
C PRO A 24 -16.17 8.19 -3.10
N THR A 25 -16.67 8.36 -1.88
CA THR A 25 -16.00 7.87 -0.67
C THR A 25 -16.31 6.39 -0.42
N ALA A 26 -15.49 5.70 0.39
CA ALA A 26 -15.63 4.27 0.67
C ALA A 26 -17.02 3.80 1.14
N PRO A 27 -17.84 4.59 1.88
CA PRO A 27 -19.23 4.20 2.19
C PRO A 27 -20.13 3.97 0.96
N GLN A 28 -19.72 4.41 -0.23
CA GLN A 28 -20.43 4.15 -1.48
C GLN A 28 -20.02 2.83 -2.15
N PHE A 29 -19.02 2.13 -1.61
CA PHE A 29 -18.61 0.82 -2.13
C PHE A 29 -19.76 -0.17 -1.97
N SER A 30 -19.97 -1.00 -2.98
CA SER A 30 -21.09 -1.95 -2.99
C SER A 30 -20.71 -3.25 -3.70
N PRO A 31 -21.39 -4.37 -3.38
CA PRO A 31 -21.18 -5.65 -4.06
C PRO A 31 -21.58 -5.67 -5.54
N ARG A 32 -22.07 -4.55 -6.10
CA ARG A 32 -22.40 -4.44 -7.54
C ARG A 32 -21.16 -4.41 -8.41
N VAL A 33 -20.03 -3.93 -7.86
CA VAL A 33 -18.72 -4.08 -8.50
C VAL A 33 -18.25 -5.50 -8.21
N THR A 34 -17.97 -6.25 -9.26
CA THR A 34 -17.65 -7.68 -9.21
C THR A 34 -16.25 -7.92 -9.77
N SER A 35 -15.75 -9.15 -9.65
CA SER A 35 -14.47 -9.54 -10.28
C SER A 35 -14.46 -9.33 -11.79
N GLY A 36 -15.60 -9.51 -12.47
CA GLY A 36 -15.71 -9.24 -13.91
C GLY A 36 -15.53 -7.76 -14.27
N HIS A 37 -16.04 -6.85 -13.42
CA HIS A 37 -15.80 -5.41 -13.60
C HIS A 37 -14.32 -5.06 -13.38
N LEU A 38 -13.68 -5.65 -12.36
CA LEU A 38 -12.26 -5.43 -12.10
C LEU A 38 -11.39 -5.91 -13.27
N ALA A 39 -11.65 -7.12 -13.78
CA ALA A 39 -10.95 -7.67 -14.94
C ALA A 39 -11.09 -6.75 -16.16
N GLN A 40 -12.31 -6.32 -16.48
CA GLN A 40 -12.58 -5.40 -17.58
C GLN A 40 -11.80 -4.08 -17.41
N TRP A 41 -11.79 -3.48 -16.22
CA TRP A 41 -11.06 -2.22 -15.99
C TRP A 41 -9.54 -2.37 -16.12
N ILE A 42 -8.99 -3.53 -15.76
CA ILE A 42 -7.57 -3.82 -15.98
C ILE A 42 -7.29 -3.99 -17.48
N GLU A 43 -8.16 -4.70 -18.20
CA GLU A 43 -8.04 -4.91 -19.66
C GLU A 43 -8.21 -3.62 -20.48
N GLU A 44 -8.90 -2.61 -19.92
CA GLU A 44 -9.08 -1.28 -20.53
C GLU A 44 -7.83 -0.38 -20.40
N ILE A 45 -6.81 -0.78 -19.64
CA ILE A 45 -5.54 -0.05 -19.57
C ILE A 45 -4.89 -0.02 -20.97
N GLU A 46 -4.36 1.12 -21.38
CA GLU A 46 -3.68 1.22 -22.68
C GLU A 46 -2.38 0.40 -22.65
N PRO A 47 -2.12 -0.47 -23.65
CA PRO A 47 -0.84 -1.19 -23.75
C PRO A 47 0.35 -0.21 -23.78
N GLY A 48 1.43 -0.57 -23.09
CA GLY A 48 2.62 0.30 -23.00
C GLY A 48 2.48 1.51 -22.05
N SER A 49 1.35 1.66 -21.35
CA SER A 49 1.15 2.75 -20.37
C SER A 49 1.83 2.46 -19.04
N SER A 50 1.98 3.52 -18.23
CA SER A 50 2.54 3.43 -16.89
C SER A 50 1.45 3.47 -15.82
N VAL A 51 1.61 2.66 -14.78
CA VAL A 51 0.63 2.49 -13.69
C VAL A 51 1.25 2.74 -12.31
N SER A 52 0.38 2.95 -11.32
CA SER A 52 0.73 2.98 -9.91
C SER A 52 0.28 1.69 -9.22
N LEU A 53 1.18 1.06 -8.46
CA LEU A 53 0.93 -0.17 -7.72
C LEU A 53 1.10 0.07 -6.22
N TYR A 54 0.10 -0.35 -5.45
CA TYR A 54 0.12 -0.34 -3.99
C TYR A 54 0.08 -1.77 -3.45
N LEU A 55 1.06 -2.12 -2.62
CA LEU A 55 1.05 -3.36 -1.83
C LEU A 55 0.72 -3.02 -0.38
N HIS A 56 -0.34 -3.63 0.14
CA HIS A 56 -0.68 -3.56 1.54
C HIS A 56 -0.01 -4.70 2.32
N VAL A 57 0.71 -4.40 3.40
CA VAL A 57 1.27 -5.39 4.33
C VAL A 57 0.59 -5.20 5.71
N PRO A 58 -0.44 -5.99 6.06
CA PRO A 58 -1.33 -5.71 7.18
C PRO A 58 -0.81 -6.22 8.53
N PHE A 59 0.50 -6.19 8.77
CA PHE A 59 1.12 -6.74 9.97
C PHE A 59 1.95 -5.72 10.72
N CYS A 60 1.88 -5.71 12.04
CA CYS A 60 2.77 -4.96 12.92
C CYS A 60 3.28 -5.88 14.04
N ARG A 61 4.50 -5.63 14.56
CA ARG A 61 4.98 -6.32 15.77
C ARG A 61 4.12 -5.95 16.96
N ASN A 62 3.89 -4.64 17.09
CA ASN A 62 3.13 -4.04 18.16
C ASN A 62 2.01 -3.18 17.57
N LEU A 63 0.83 -3.22 18.19
CA LEU A 63 -0.29 -2.37 17.80
C LEU A 63 -0.24 -1.08 18.62
N CYS A 64 0.11 0.03 17.96
CA CYS A 64 0.09 1.34 18.60
C CYS A 64 -1.35 1.74 18.96
N TRP A 65 -1.58 2.23 20.18
CA TRP A 65 -2.94 2.55 20.64
C TRP A 65 -3.64 3.66 19.87
N PHE A 66 -2.88 4.54 19.20
CA PHE A 66 -3.42 5.58 18.33
C PHE A 66 -3.65 5.12 16.88
N CYS A 67 -3.21 3.91 16.52
CA CYS A 67 -3.21 3.45 15.14
C CYS A 67 -4.64 3.19 14.64
N ALA A 68 -4.97 3.79 13.49
CA ALA A 68 -6.22 3.57 12.77
C ALA A 68 -6.01 2.85 11.41
N CYS A 69 -4.80 2.35 11.16
CA CYS A 69 -4.49 1.61 9.95
C CYS A 69 -5.15 0.23 9.97
N ARG A 70 -5.42 -0.33 8.79
CA ARG A 70 -5.81 -1.75 8.67
C ARG A 70 -4.56 -2.60 8.92
N THR A 71 -4.42 -3.15 10.12
CA THR A 71 -3.27 -3.98 10.50
C THR A 71 -3.66 -5.00 11.57
N GLN A 72 -2.81 -6.00 11.78
CA GLN A 72 -2.92 -7.04 12.78
C GLN A 72 -1.56 -7.28 13.45
N GLY A 73 -1.58 -7.56 14.76
CA GLY A 73 -0.37 -7.92 15.49
C GLY A 73 0.13 -9.32 15.13
N THR A 74 1.44 -9.47 14.91
CA THR A 74 2.08 -10.79 14.74
C THR A 74 3.40 -10.90 15.49
N ALA A 75 3.63 -12.06 16.10
CA ALA A 75 4.87 -12.37 16.82
C ALA A 75 5.91 -13.10 15.97
N THR A 76 5.50 -13.75 14.88
CA THR A 76 6.38 -14.56 14.02
C THR A 76 6.32 -14.09 12.57
N ALA A 77 7.30 -14.53 11.77
CA ALA A 77 7.35 -14.24 10.33
C ALA A 77 6.39 -15.12 9.51
N GLU A 78 5.92 -16.25 10.06
CA GLU A 78 5.09 -17.22 9.35
C GLU A 78 3.77 -16.62 8.80
N PRO A 79 2.98 -15.83 9.57
CA PRO A 79 1.79 -15.17 9.02
C PRO A 79 2.11 -14.19 7.88
N VAL A 80 3.26 -13.52 7.96
CA VAL A 80 3.73 -12.61 6.90
C VAL A 80 4.04 -13.42 5.64
N GLY A 81 4.81 -14.50 5.76
CA GLY A 81 5.12 -15.39 4.64
C GLY A 81 3.87 -15.97 3.97
N GLY A 82 2.95 -16.54 4.75
CA GLY A 82 1.69 -17.09 4.22
C GLY A 82 0.82 -16.05 3.50
N TYR A 83 0.80 -14.81 4.01
CA TYR A 83 0.14 -13.70 3.34
C TYR A 83 0.80 -13.36 2.00
N LEU A 84 2.14 -13.29 1.95
CA LEU A 84 2.86 -12.99 0.71
C LEU A 84 2.61 -14.05 -0.36
N GLU A 85 2.53 -15.33 0.00
CA GLU A 85 2.14 -16.39 -0.96
C GLU A 85 0.74 -16.14 -1.53
N THR A 86 -0.21 -15.74 -0.69
CA THR A 86 -1.57 -15.39 -1.15
C THR A 86 -1.57 -14.17 -2.08
N VAL A 87 -0.75 -13.16 -1.77
CA VAL A 87 -0.59 -11.98 -2.64
C VAL A 87 0.04 -12.35 -3.98
N LYS A 88 0.99 -13.29 -4.01
CA LYS A 88 1.55 -13.76 -5.29
C LYS A 88 0.52 -14.48 -6.14
N GLU A 89 -0.38 -15.25 -5.53
CA GLU A 89 -1.53 -15.82 -6.24
C GLU A 89 -2.44 -14.73 -6.81
N GLU A 90 -2.71 -13.66 -6.05
CA GLU A 90 -3.46 -12.50 -6.53
C GLU A 90 -2.76 -11.79 -7.70
N ILE A 91 -1.44 -11.57 -7.61
CA ILE A 91 -0.64 -11.02 -8.72
C ILE A 91 -0.77 -11.89 -9.96
N ALA A 92 -0.72 -13.21 -9.82
CA ALA A 92 -0.89 -14.14 -10.93
C ALA A 92 -2.31 -14.12 -11.52
N LEU A 93 -3.33 -13.68 -10.78
CA LEU A 93 -4.67 -13.43 -11.31
C LEU A 93 -4.71 -12.11 -12.08
N VAL A 94 -4.13 -11.04 -11.53
CA VAL A 94 -4.04 -9.72 -12.19
C VAL A 94 -3.25 -9.83 -13.51
N ALA A 95 -2.15 -10.58 -13.52
CA ALA A 95 -1.31 -10.77 -14.70
C ALA A 95 -2.05 -11.36 -15.91
N ARG A 96 -3.16 -12.09 -15.69
CA ARG A 96 -3.97 -12.66 -16.79
C ARG A 96 -4.77 -11.61 -17.55
N HIS A 97 -5.00 -10.47 -16.94
CA HIS A 97 -5.81 -9.37 -17.46
C HIS A 97 -4.98 -8.14 -17.81
N LEU A 98 -3.75 -8.05 -17.31
CA LEU A 98 -2.88 -6.90 -17.54
C LEU A 98 -2.41 -6.86 -19.01
N PRO A 99 -2.63 -5.74 -19.72
CA PRO A 99 -2.13 -5.56 -21.08
C PRO A 99 -0.60 -5.65 -21.17
N GLU A 100 -0.12 -5.99 -22.36
CA GLU A 100 1.32 -6.07 -22.63
C GLU A 100 2.01 -4.70 -22.49
N ASP A 101 3.31 -4.76 -22.19
CA ASP A 101 4.22 -3.61 -22.08
C ASP A 101 3.87 -2.56 -21.01
N VAL A 102 2.90 -2.81 -20.13
CA VAL A 102 2.63 -1.95 -18.97
C VAL A 102 3.86 -1.86 -18.07
N ARG A 103 4.14 -0.65 -17.56
CA ARG A 103 5.27 -0.37 -16.65
C ARG A 103 4.78 0.23 -15.33
N ILE A 104 5.55 0.06 -14.26
CA ILE A 104 5.23 0.62 -12.94
C ILE A 104 5.99 1.93 -12.74
N GLU A 105 5.31 3.07 -12.78
CA GLU A 105 5.90 4.39 -12.50
C GLU A 105 5.95 4.67 -10.99
N HIS A 106 4.96 4.20 -10.24
CA HIS A 106 4.89 4.35 -8.80
C HIS A 106 4.63 3.02 -8.13
N LEU A 107 5.53 2.62 -7.23
CA LEU A 107 5.36 1.46 -6.36
C LEU A 107 5.36 1.92 -4.91
N HIS A 108 4.35 1.54 -4.14
CA HIS A 108 4.30 1.84 -2.72
C HIS A 108 3.97 0.60 -1.89
N TRP A 109 4.82 0.28 -0.93
CA TRP A 109 4.53 -0.71 0.11
C TRP A 109 4.17 0.01 1.41
N GLY A 110 2.96 -0.24 1.90
CA GLY A 110 2.47 0.38 3.13
C GLY A 110 1.52 -0.50 3.92
N GLY A 111 0.84 0.09 4.90
CA GLY A 111 -0.24 -0.56 5.66
C GLY A 111 0.07 -0.65 7.14
N GLY A 112 0.54 -1.81 7.59
CA GLY A 112 1.16 -1.97 8.89
C GLY A 112 2.64 -1.65 8.80
N THR A 113 3.47 -2.69 8.80
CA THR A 113 4.93 -2.59 8.80
C THR A 113 5.50 -3.49 7.69
N PRO A 114 5.64 -2.98 6.46
CA PRO A 114 6.30 -3.70 5.36
C PRO A 114 7.66 -4.30 5.74
N THR A 115 8.41 -3.61 6.60
CA THR A 115 9.74 -4.03 7.06
C THR A 115 9.72 -5.21 8.05
N LEU A 116 8.55 -5.76 8.39
CA LEU A 116 8.48 -7.07 9.05
C LEU A 116 8.90 -8.23 8.13
N MET A 117 8.83 -8.02 6.81
CA MET A 117 9.36 -8.97 5.83
C MET A 117 10.86 -9.21 6.09
N THR A 118 11.29 -10.46 5.95
CA THR A 118 12.72 -10.76 5.95
C THR A 118 13.37 -10.24 4.66
N PRO A 119 14.71 -10.09 4.60
CA PRO A 119 15.40 -9.72 3.36
C PRO A 119 15.02 -10.59 2.16
N GLU A 120 14.86 -11.90 2.39
CA GLU A 120 14.46 -12.86 1.36
C GLU A 120 13.04 -12.60 0.88
N MET A 121 12.09 -12.40 1.81
CA MET A 121 10.71 -12.06 1.49
C MET A 121 10.60 -10.75 0.69
N ILE A 122 11.42 -9.74 1.03
CA ILE A 122 11.47 -8.46 0.31
C ILE A 122 11.86 -8.68 -1.15
N LEU A 123 12.97 -9.38 -1.39
CA LEU A 123 13.48 -9.60 -2.75
C LEU A 123 12.54 -10.48 -3.57
N ASP A 124 11.96 -11.50 -2.94
CA ASP A 124 11.03 -12.42 -3.56
C ASP A 124 9.69 -11.75 -3.92
N MET A 125 9.13 -10.93 -3.02
CA MET A 125 7.93 -10.14 -3.29
C MET A 125 8.18 -9.09 -4.38
N ALA A 126 9.32 -8.39 -4.34
CA ALA A 126 9.71 -7.47 -5.40
C ALA A 126 9.85 -8.19 -6.75
N GLY A 127 10.47 -9.37 -6.76
CA GLY A 127 10.58 -10.21 -7.96
C GLY A 127 9.22 -10.59 -8.53
N ALA A 128 8.26 -10.99 -7.69
CA ALA A 128 6.91 -11.30 -8.14
C ALA A 128 6.18 -10.07 -8.72
N ILE A 129 6.34 -8.90 -8.10
CA ILE A 129 5.78 -7.63 -8.63
C ILE A 129 6.42 -7.26 -9.96
N PHE A 130 7.74 -7.37 -10.09
CA PHE A 130 8.44 -7.02 -11.34
C PHE A 130 8.22 -8.06 -12.44
N GLY A 131 7.83 -9.28 -12.08
CA GLY A 131 7.31 -10.28 -13.01
C GLY A 131 5.92 -9.94 -13.57
N LEU A 132 5.11 -9.15 -12.85
CA LEU A 132 3.84 -8.61 -13.35
C LEU A 132 4.08 -7.48 -14.35
N ALA A 133 4.90 -6.50 -13.96
CA ALA A 133 5.30 -5.38 -14.82
C ALA A 133 6.62 -4.79 -14.32
N PRO A 134 7.58 -4.47 -15.20
CA PRO A 134 8.85 -3.87 -14.79
C PRO A 134 8.66 -2.44 -14.29
N LEU A 135 9.58 -1.95 -13.46
CA LEU A 135 9.64 -0.52 -13.12
C LEU A 135 9.92 0.33 -14.36
N ASP A 136 9.29 1.50 -14.41
CA ASP A 136 9.56 2.50 -15.42
C ASP A 136 10.90 3.23 -15.20
N GLU A 137 11.42 3.89 -16.24
CA GLU A 137 12.60 4.73 -16.09
C GLU A 137 12.28 5.90 -15.15
N GLY A 138 13.04 6.04 -14.06
CA GLY A 138 12.78 7.08 -13.05
C GLY A 138 11.61 6.77 -12.10
N ALA A 139 11.10 5.53 -12.09
CA ALA A 139 10.03 5.13 -11.18
C ALA A 139 10.35 5.43 -9.71
N GLN A 140 9.31 5.76 -8.95
CA GLN A 140 9.40 5.94 -7.51
C GLN A 140 8.94 4.66 -6.80
N PHE A 141 9.85 4.00 -6.09
CA PHE A 141 9.52 2.92 -5.18
C PHE A 141 9.66 3.40 -3.73
N SER A 142 8.51 3.55 -3.06
CA SER A 142 8.38 4.01 -1.69
C SER A 142 8.00 2.88 -0.73
N VAL A 143 8.61 2.84 0.46
CA VAL A 143 8.25 1.89 1.53
C VAL A 143 8.02 2.61 2.85
N GLU A 144 6.94 2.25 3.55
CA GLU A 144 6.70 2.63 4.95
C GLU A 144 7.58 1.80 5.89
N ILE A 145 8.27 2.46 6.82
CA ILE A 145 9.26 1.86 7.71
C ILE A 145 8.90 2.19 9.16
N ASP A 146 8.76 1.15 9.98
CA ASP A 146 8.84 1.27 11.43
C ASP A 146 10.34 1.30 11.81
N PRO A 147 10.83 2.38 12.45
CA PRO A 147 12.24 2.49 12.82
C PRO A 147 12.69 1.42 13.83
N ASN A 148 11.77 0.71 14.49
CA ASN A 148 12.09 -0.40 15.40
C ASN A 148 12.15 -1.77 14.71
N GLU A 149 11.57 -1.91 13.52
CA GLU A 149 11.51 -3.16 12.77
C GLU A 149 12.26 -3.01 11.43
N ILE A 150 13.47 -2.46 11.48
CA ILE A 150 14.36 -2.33 10.32
C ILE A 150 15.82 -2.55 10.75
N ASP A 151 16.58 -3.23 9.91
CA ASP A 151 18.01 -3.48 10.09
C ASP A 151 18.77 -3.35 8.76
N ALA A 152 20.10 -3.42 8.82
CA ALA A 152 20.95 -3.26 7.63
C ALA A 152 20.62 -4.29 6.53
N PRO A 153 20.42 -5.59 6.81
CA PRO A 153 20.04 -6.57 5.78
C PRO A 153 18.72 -6.23 5.08
N ARG A 154 17.69 -5.77 5.81
CA ARG A 154 16.42 -5.36 5.19
C ARG A 154 16.57 -4.10 4.34
N LEU A 155 17.32 -3.12 4.81
CA LEU A 155 17.61 -1.91 4.04
C LEU A 155 18.37 -2.24 2.75
N GLU A 156 19.35 -3.15 2.82
CA GLU A 156 20.07 -3.62 1.64
C GLU A 156 19.15 -4.34 0.66
N ALA A 157 18.26 -5.20 1.16
CA ALA A 157 17.26 -5.87 0.31
C ALA A 157 16.32 -4.87 -0.37
N LEU A 158 15.83 -3.86 0.35
CA LEU A 158 14.99 -2.80 -0.20
C LEU A 158 15.74 -1.97 -1.25
N ALA A 159 16.98 -1.59 -0.99
CA ALA A 159 17.82 -0.87 -1.94
C ALA A 159 18.08 -1.70 -3.21
N ARG A 160 18.38 -2.99 -3.05
CA ARG A 160 18.55 -3.93 -4.17
C ARG A 160 17.26 -4.14 -4.96
N ALA A 161 16.11 -4.11 -4.30
CA ALA A 161 14.80 -4.13 -4.94
C ALA A 161 14.44 -2.82 -5.65
N GLY A 162 15.27 -1.77 -5.53
CA GLY A 162 15.09 -0.49 -6.22
C GLY A 162 14.32 0.55 -5.41
N MET A 163 14.19 0.41 -4.08
CA MET A 163 13.56 1.43 -3.24
C MET A 163 14.31 2.76 -3.36
N THR A 164 13.57 3.83 -3.70
CA THR A 164 14.11 5.19 -3.86
C THR A 164 13.55 6.17 -2.83
N ARG A 165 12.51 5.80 -2.08
CA ARG A 165 11.89 6.64 -1.06
C ARG A 165 11.51 5.84 0.20
N ALA A 166 11.79 6.39 1.37
CA ALA A 166 11.33 5.85 2.65
C ALA A 166 10.32 6.80 3.31
N SER A 167 9.30 6.25 3.97
CA SER A 167 8.41 6.98 4.88
C SER A 167 8.55 6.40 6.28
N ILE A 168 9.09 7.16 7.22
CA ILE A 168 9.41 6.67 8.57
C ILE A 168 8.39 7.19 9.58
N GLY A 169 7.73 6.27 10.28
CA GLY A 169 6.74 6.60 11.30
C GLY A 169 7.37 6.93 12.66
N VAL A 170 7.85 8.17 12.85
CA VAL A 170 8.46 8.62 14.12
C VAL A 170 7.42 8.82 15.24
N GLN A 171 6.24 9.34 14.90
CA GLN A 171 5.17 9.72 15.82
C GLN A 171 5.53 10.92 16.71
N ASP A 172 6.38 10.71 17.71
CA ASP A 172 6.88 11.72 18.66
C ASP A 172 8.23 11.22 19.25
N PHE A 173 9.06 12.13 19.77
CA PHE A 173 10.33 11.79 20.43
C PHE A 173 10.22 11.74 21.96
N ASP A 174 9.14 12.28 22.52
CA ASP A 174 8.88 12.35 23.96
C ASP A 174 8.30 11.06 24.57
#